data_AF-A0A8B9AN74-F1
#
_entry.id   AF-A0A8B9AN74-F1
#
_cell.length_a   1.000
_cell.length_b   1.000
_cell.length_c   1.000
_cell.angle_alpha   90.00
_cell.angle_beta   90.00
_cell.angle_gamma   90.00
#
_symmetry.space_group_name_H-M   'P 1'
#
loop_
_entity.id
_entity.type
_entity.pdbx_description
1 polymer ?
#
loop_
_entity_poly.entity_id
_entity_poly.type
_entity_poly.pdbx_seq_one_letter_code
_entity_poly.pdbx_strand_id
1 'polypeptide(L)'
;MTHTHRDGSFVREESRDIVDRATSLISERIGESSSIGNTRGVEAQVFTELMGSERYGRVRGYGVGVTPTQLSAVGRYTQDVRQSSSTAKVNDLKAEIKELKQSHQTEMQSLRAQINQITSLLHQFVPPQVPDSSSARRMVMLATLKHLFWSLYVFFYAF
;
A
#
# COMPACT_ATOMS: atom_id res chain seq x y z
N MET A 1 -29.24 -28.94 4.62
CA MET A 1 -28.69 -29.92 3.66
C MET A 1 -27.57 -30.75 4.27
N THR A 2 -26.69 -30.19 5.09
CA THR A 2 -25.73 -30.94 5.91
C THR A 2 -25.97 -30.67 7.39
N HIS A 3 -27.14 -31.09 7.89
CA HIS A 3 -27.41 -30.97 9.31
C HIS A 3 -26.66 -32.07 10.06
N THR A 4 -25.88 -31.69 11.05
CA THR A 4 -25.14 -32.61 11.91
C THR A 4 -25.69 -32.55 13.34
N HIS A 5 -25.64 -33.68 14.03
CA HIS A 5 -25.88 -33.74 15.46
C HIS A 5 -24.72 -33.03 16.20
N ARG A 6 -24.89 -32.78 17.51
CA ARG A 6 -23.86 -32.13 18.34
C ARG A 6 -22.54 -32.92 18.38
N ASP A 7 -22.61 -34.22 18.12
CA ASP A 7 -21.46 -35.13 18.04
C ASP A 7 -20.73 -35.09 16.68
N GLY A 8 -21.22 -34.30 15.72
CA GLY A 8 -20.66 -34.17 14.37
C GLY A 8 -21.15 -35.24 13.39
N SER A 9 -21.97 -36.20 13.81
CA SER A 9 -22.56 -37.20 12.92
C SER A 9 -23.65 -36.57 12.04
N PHE A 10 -23.77 -37.04 10.79
CA PHE A 10 -24.85 -36.61 9.91
C PHE A 10 -26.20 -37.10 10.42
N VAL A 11 -27.18 -36.19 10.47
CA VAL A 11 -28.55 -36.52 10.91
C VAL A 11 -29.28 -37.42 9.90
N ARG A 12 -28.86 -37.40 8.63
CA ARG A 12 -29.41 -38.24 7.57
C ARG A 12 -28.30 -38.98 6.86
N GLU A 13 -28.53 -40.26 6.59
CA GLU A 13 -27.61 -41.10 5.83
C GLU A 13 -27.41 -40.58 4.40
N GLU A 14 -28.49 -40.11 3.76
CA GLU A 14 -28.43 -39.47 2.44
C GLU A 14 -27.45 -38.28 2.40
N SER A 15 -27.37 -37.49 3.48
CA SER A 15 -26.43 -36.38 3.56
C SER A 15 -24.98 -36.85 3.66
N ARG A 16 -24.75 -38.00 4.29
CA ARG A 16 -23.42 -38.63 4.34
C ARG A 16 -23.01 -39.13 2.96
N ASP A 17 -23.89 -39.88 2.29
CA ASP A 17 -23.64 -40.42 0.95
C ASP A 17 -23.32 -39.32 -0.08
N ILE A 18 -24.08 -38.21 -0.06
CA ILE A 18 -23.81 -37.07 -0.95
C ILE A 18 -22.42 -36.47 -0.70
N VAL A 19 -22.01 -36.32 0.56
CA VAL A 19 -20.69 -35.76 0.92
C VAL A 19 -19.58 -36.73 0.51
N ASP A 20 -19.73 -38.00 0.84
CA ASP A 20 -18.74 -39.03 0.52
C ASP A 20 -18.54 -39.10 -0.99
N ARG A 21 -19.64 -39.20 -1.76
CA ARG A 21 -19.60 -39.21 -3.21
C ARG A 21 -18.99 -37.93 -3.80
N ALA A 22 -19.30 -36.75 -3.24
CA ALA A 22 -18.68 -35.50 -3.67
C ALA A 22 -17.16 -35.53 -3.47
N THR A 23 -16.69 -35.96 -2.29
CA THR A 23 -15.26 -36.01 -1.98
C THR A 23 -14.52 -37.01 -2.87
N SER A 24 -15.12 -38.16 -3.18
CA SER A 24 -14.54 -39.12 -4.12
C SER A 24 -14.40 -38.54 -5.53
N LEU A 25 -15.47 -37.92 -6.05
CA LEU A 25 -15.47 -37.32 -7.40
C LEU A 25 -14.50 -36.15 -7.53
N ILE A 26 -14.37 -35.33 -6.48
CA ILE A 26 -13.41 -34.23 -6.45
C ILE A 26 -11.97 -34.78 -6.46
N SER A 27 -11.69 -35.80 -5.65
CA SER A 27 -10.36 -36.41 -5.57
C SER A 27 -9.95 -37.08 -6.89
N GLU A 28 -10.88 -37.79 -7.53
CA GLU A 28 -10.70 -38.40 -8.85
C GLU A 28 -10.33 -37.35 -9.91
N ARG A 29 -11.16 -36.31 -10.05
CA ARG A 29 -10.99 -35.28 -11.09
C ARG A 29 -9.79 -34.37 -10.87
N ILE A 30 -9.43 -34.09 -9.62
CA ILE A 30 -8.22 -33.32 -9.29
C ILE A 30 -6.96 -34.17 -9.51
N GLY A 31 -7.02 -35.49 -9.25
CA GLY A 31 -5.94 -36.41 -9.58
C GLY A 31 -5.67 -36.53 -11.08
N GLU A 32 -6.71 -36.42 -11.91
CA GLU A 32 -6.63 -36.47 -13.37
C GLU A 32 -6.28 -35.13 -14.03
N SER A 33 -6.65 -34.00 -13.41
CA SER A 33 -6.41 -32.66 -13.97
C SER A 33 -5.21 -32.00 -13.31
N SER A 34 -4.04 -32.12 -13.93
CA SER A 34 -2.76 -31.55 -13.45
C SER A 34 -2.68 -30.01 -13.41
N SER A 35 -3.79 -29.29 -13.59
CA SER A 35 -3.82 -27.82 -13.54
C SER A 35 -4.35 -27.33 -12.18
N ILE A 36 -3.43 -26.83 -11.36
CA ILE A 36 -3.64 -26.24 -10.02
C ILE A 36 -4.64 -25.05 -10.02
N GLY A 37 -5.09 -24.56 -11.18
CA GLY A 37 -5.97 -23.39 -11.30
C GLY A 37 -7.48 -23.66 -11.30
N ASN A 38 -7.94 -24.89 -11.55
CA ASN A 38 -9.35 -25.15 -11.89
C ASN A 38 -10.16 -25.91 -10.83
N THR A 39 -9.65 -26.05 -9.60
CA THR A 39 -10.32 -26.78 -8.50
C THR A 39 -11.75 -26.30 -8.26
N ARG A 40 -11.97 -24.98 -8.25
CA ARG A 40 -13.32 -24.38 -8.11
C ARG A 40 -14.29 -24.77 -9.23
N GLY A 41 -13.79 -24.94 -10.46
CA GLY A 41 -14.59 -25.38 -11.59
C GLY A 41 -15.00 -26.84 -11.44
N VAL A 42 -14.08 -27.69 -10.99
CA VAL A 42 -14.33 -29.11 -10.70
C VAL A 42 -15.36 -29.26 -9.58
N GLU A 43 -15.20 -28.52 -8.47
CA GLU A 43 -16.16 -28.52 -7.36
C GLU A 43 -17.57 -28.10 -7.82
N ALA A 44 -17.66 -27.02 -8.61
CA ALA A 44 -18.94 -26.54 -9.13
C ALA A 44 -19.61 -27.56 -10.08
N GLN A 45 -18.80 -28.28 -10.87
CA GLN A 45 -19.29 -29.33 -11.76
C GLN A 45 -19.80 -30.54 -10.97
N VAL A 46 -19.02 -31.04 -10.01
CA VAL A 46 -19.42 -32.16 -9.12
C VAL A 46 -20.69 -31.80 -8.37
N PHE A 47 -20.79 -30.58 -7.84
CA PHE A 47 -21.99 -30.11 -7.15
C PHE A 47 -23.21 -30.05 -8.08
N THR A 48 -23.02 -29.73 -9.37
CA THR A 48 -24.09 -29.73 -10.38
C THR A 48 -24.54 -31.12 -10.78
N GLU A 49 -23.62 -32.08 -10.80
CA GLU A 49 -23.95 -33.47 -11.05
C GLU A 49 -24.74 -34.11 -9.91
N LEU A 50 -24.35 -33.82 -8.66
CA LEU A 50 -25.00 -34.37 -7.47
C LEU A 50 -26.35 -33.71 -7.16
N MET A 51 -26.43 -32.39 -7.27
CA MET A 51 -27.61 -31.63 -6.89
C MET A 51 -28.54 -31.31 -8.07
N GLY A 52 -28.11 -31.63 -9.29
CA GLY A 52 -28.76 -31.21 -10.52
C GLY A 52 -28.42 -29.79 -10.94
N SER A 53 -28.83 -29.46 -12.17
CA SER A 53 -28.75 -28.12 -12.72
C SER A 53 -29.71 -27.16 -12.00
N GLU A 54 -29.29 -25.90 -11.89
CA GLU A 54 -30.12 -24.83 -11.35
C GLU A 54 -31.37 -24.63 -12.24
N ARG A 55 -32.54 -24.53 -11.63
CA ARG A 55 -33.80 -24.29 -12.37
C ARG A 55 -34.14 -22.81 -12.36
N TYR A 56 -34.75 -22.34 -13.45
CA TYR A 56 -35.14 -20.93 -13.57
C TYR A 56 -36.03 -20.49 -12.40
N GLY A 57 -35.68 -19.35 -11.79
CA GLY A 57 -36.44 -18.74 -10.70
C GLY A 57 -36.25 -19.40 -9.33
N ARG A 58 -35.34 -20.37 -9.18
CA ARG A 58 -35.06 -21.04 -7.91
C ARG A 58 -33.57 -20.99 -7.61
N VAL A 59 -33.22 -21.19 -6.34
CA VAL A 59 -31.82 -21.33 -5.91
C VAL A 59 -31.59 -22.73 -5.36
N ARG A 60 -30.63 -23.44 -5.95
CA ARG A 60 -30.22 -24.79 -5.60
C ARG A 60 -29.73 -24.85 -4.16
N GLY A 61 -30.12 -25.92 -3.46
CA GLY A 61 -29.78 -26.15 -2.05
C GLY A 61 -30.70 -25.43 -1.04
N TYR A 62 -31.57 -24.52 -1.49
CA TYR A 62 -32.51 -23.79 -0.63
C TYR A 62 -33.96 -24.32 -0.68
N GLY A 63 -34.19 -25.42 -1.38
CA GLY A 63 -35.51 -26.05 -1.50
C GLY A 63 -36.48 -25.23 -2.38
N VAL A 64 -37.78 -25.37 -2.10
CA VAL A 64 -38.85 -24.78 -2.93
C VAL A 64 -39.02 -23.26 -2.70
N GLY A 65 -38.43 -22.69 -1.64
CA GLY A 65 -38.86 -21.39 -1.13
C GLY A 65 -38.09 -20.15 -1.59
N VAL A 66 -36.84 -20.30 -2.08
CA VAL A 66 -35.95 -19.14 -2.26
C VAL A 66 -35.70 -18.84 -3.73
N THR A 67 -35.98 -17.60 -4.12
CA THR A 67 -35.67 -17.07 -5.44
C THR A 67 -34.32 -16.33 -5.42
N PRO A 68 -33.58 -16.27 -6.55
CA PRO A 68 -32.31 -15.54 -6.61
C PRO A 68 -32.41 -14.09 -6.14
N THR A 69 -33.52 -13.41 -6.44
CA THR A 69 -33.79 -12.02 -6.04
C THR A 69 -33.81 -11.85 -4.52
N GLN A 70 -34.39 -12.82 -3.79
CA GLN A 70 -34.45 -12.78 -2.33
C GLN A 70 -33.07 -12.94 -1.69
N LEU A 71 -32.20 -13.82 -2.24
CA LEU A 71 -30.83 -13.94 -1.74
C LEU A 71 -29.98 -12.72 -2.06
N SER A 72 -30.16 -12.11 -3.23
CA SER A 72 -29.45 -10.89 -3.59
C SER A 72 -29.74 -9.76 -2.60
N ALA A 73 -30.99 -9.62 -2.15
CA ALA A 73 -31.35 -8.64 -1.13
C ALA A 73 -30.62 -8.88 0.20
N VAL A 74 -30.49 -10.13 0.65
CA VAL A 74 -29.75 -10.49 1.88
C VAL A 74 -28.24 -10.25 1.74
N GLY A 75 -27.68 -10.48 0.55
CA GLY A 75 -26.27 -10.18 0.26
C GLY A 75 -25.92 -8.71 0.47
N ARG A 76 -26.85 -7.79 0.16
CA ARG A 76 -26.64 -6.34 0.38
C ARG A 76 -26.51 -6.00 1.86
N TYR A 77 -27.37 -6.54 2.71
CA TYR A 77 -27.31 -6.30 4.16
C TYR A 77 -25.99 -6.74 4.79
N THR A 78 -25.44 -7.88 4.37
CA THR A 78 -24.17 -8.39 4.94
C THR A 78 -22.94 -7.69 4.35
N GLN A 79 -23.02 -7.24 3.10
CA GLN A 79 -21.98 -6.44 2.47
C GLN A 79 -21.86 -5.06 3.14
N ASP A 80 -22.97 -4.38 3.40
CA ASP A 80 -22.97 -3.05 4.01
C ASP A 80 -22.34 -3.06 5.42
N VAL A 81 -22.60 -4.10 6.22
CA VAL A 81 -21.98 -4.28 7.55
C VAL A 81 -20.47 -4.53 7.43
N ARG A 82 -20.05 -5.39 6.50
CA ARG A 82 -18.63 -5.68 6.28
C ARG A 82 -17.87 -4.46 5.75
N GLN A 83 -18.50 -3.67 4.89
CA GLN A 83 -17.91 -2.47 4.30
C GLN A 83 -17.85 -1.33 5.31
N SER A 84 -18.86 -1.19 6.18
CA SER A 84 -18.86 -0.21 7.29
C SER A 84 -17.75 -0.51 8.32
N SER A 85 -17.57 -1.78 8.71
CA SER A 85 -16.49 -2.14 9.64
C SER A 85 -15.09 -1.97 9.04
N SER A 86 -14.93 -2.22 7.74
CA SER A 86 -13.65 -2.03 7.05
C SER A 86 -13.32 -0.54 6.85
N THR A 87 -14.31 0.30 6.57
CA THR A 87 -14.10 1.74 6.37
C THR A 87 -13.74 2.45 7.67
N ALA A 88 -14.35 2.07 8.79
CA ALA A 88 -13.99 2.59 10.12
C ALA A 88 -12.51 2.33 10.44
N LYS A 89 -12.04 1.09 10.30
CA LYS A 89 -10.63 0.73 10.54
C LYS A 89 -9.65 1.48 9.64
N VAL A 90 -10.00 1.70 8.37
CA VAL A 90 -9.15 2.46 7.44
C VAL A 90 -9.06 3.93 7.85
N ASN A 91 -10.15 4.52 8.34
CA ASN A 91 -10.15 5.89 8.83
C ASN A 91 -9.31 6.04 10.10
N ASP A 92 -9.40 5.10 11.03
CA ASP A 92 -8.60 5.08 12.26
C ASP A 92 -7.10 5.00 11.95
N LEU A 93 -6.69 4.05 11.09
CA LEU A 93 -5.30 3.92 10.65
C LEU A 93 -4.80 5.18 9.93
N LYS A 94 -5.65 5.82 9.13
CA LYS A 94 -5.30 7.08 8.46
C LYS A 94 -5.07 8.21 9.45
N ALA A 95 -5.82 8.25 10.55
CA ALA A 95 -5.62 9.23 11.62
C ALA A 95 -4.28 8.98 12.34
N GLU A 96 -3.99 7.73 12.70
CA GLU A 96 -2.74 7.34 13.36
C GLU A 96 -1.51 7.67 12.50
N ILE A 97 -1.53 7.37 11.20
CA ILE A 97 -0.44 7.74 10.27
C ILE A 97 -0.24 9.25 10.23
N LYS A 98 -1.33 10.03 10.26
CA LYS A 98 -1.25 11.50 10.24
C LYS A 98 -0.61 12.03 11.52
N GLU A 99 -0.99 11.48 12.67
CA GLU A 99 -0.44 11.85 13.97
C GLU A 99 1.06 11.50 14.06
N LEU A 100 1.44 10.27 13.72
CA LEU A 100 2.83 9.84 13.69
C LEU A 100 3.69 10.72 12.77
N LYS A 101 3.18 11.03 11.57
CA LYS A 101 3.87 11.92 10.62
C LYS A 101 4.08 13.32 11.21
N GLN A 102 3.08 13.85 11.91
CA GLN A 102 3.18 15.16 12.54
C GLN A 102 4.16 15.15 13.72
N SER A 103 4.11 14.12 14.57
CA SER A 103 5.05 13.92 15.67
C SER A 103 6.50 13.90 15.17
N HIS A 104 6.80 13.04 14.19
CA HIS A 104 8.14 12.97 13.58
C HIS A 104 8.57 14.30 12.95
N GLN A 105 7.65 15.03 12.31
CA GLN A 105 7.94 16.35 11.75
C GLN A 105 8.38 17.34 12.84
N THR A 106 7.69 17.33 13.99
CA THR A 106 8.03 18.21 15.12
C THR A 106 9.36 17.85 15.77
N GLU A 107 9.66 16.56 15.94
CA GLU A 107 10.98 16.10 16.42
C GLU A 107 12.10 16.54 15.48
N MET A 108 11.94 16.36 14.16
CA MET A 108 12.95 16.80 13.20
C MET A 108 13.16 18.32 13.23
N GLN A 109 12.11 19.10 13.43
CA GLN A 109 12.23 20.56 13.56
C GLN A 109 12.98 20.95 14.85
N SER A 110 12.68 20.28 15.96
CA SER A 110 13.39 20.47 17.23
C SER A 110 14.87 20.14 17.09
N LEU A 111 15.21 18.99 16.49
CA LEU A 111 16.60 18.58 16.24
C LEU A 111 17.32 19.57 15.32
N ARG A 112 16.67 20.06 14.26
CA ARG A 112 17.25 21.10 13.39
C ARG A 112 17.51 22.39 14.14
N ALA A 113 16.61 22.81 15.03
CA ALA A 113 16.81 24.01 15.84
C ALA A 113 18.00 23.85 16.79
N GLN A 114 18.16 22.69 17.43
CA GLN A 114 19.31 22.37 18.27
C GLN A 114 20.63 22.39 17.49
N ILE A 115 20.66 21.79 16.29
CA ILE A 115 21.84 21.83 15.42
C ILE A 115 22.18 23.29 15.07
N ASN A 116 21.22 24.09 14.64
CA ASN A 116 21.45 25.49 14.30
C ASN A 116 21.98 26.30 15.49
N GLN A 117 21.50 26.02 16.71
CA GLN A 117 21.99 26.64 17.93
C GLN A 117 23.45 26.24 18.22
N ILE A 118 23.82 24.98 18.04
CA ILE A 118 25.21 24.53 18.21
C ILE A 118 26.10 25.16 17.13
N THR A 119 25.63 25.20 15.88
CA THR A 119 26.36 25.81 14.77
C THR A 119 26.62 27.29 15.00
N SER A 120 25.66 28.05 15.54
CA SER A 120 25.86 29.47 15.84
C SER A 120 26.88 29.70 16.97
N LEU A 121 26.86 28.85 18.01
CA LEU A 121 27.88 28.87 19.06
C LEU A 121 29.26 28.55 18.50
N LEU A 122 29.39 27.57 17.60
CA LEU A 122 30.67 27.25 16.97
C LEU A 122 31.21 28.38 16.10
N HIS A 123 30.35 29.09 15.36
CA HIS A 123 30.77 30.26 14.59
C HIS A 123 31.36 31.39 15.45
N GLN A 124 30.96 31.49 16.72
CA GLN A 124 31.54 32.45 17.66
C GLN A 124 33.00 32.12 18.04
N PHE A 125 33.39 30.84 17.95
CA PHE A 125 34.75 30.38 18.23
C PHE A 125 35.62 30.27 16.97
N VAL A 126 35.05 30.52 15.78
CA VAL A 126 35.84 30.66 14.56
C VAL A 126 36.51 32.04 14.58
N PRO A 127 37.85 32.12 14.66
CA PRO A 127 38.53 33.41 14.60
C PRO A 127 38.18 34.12 13.28
N PRO A 128 38.04 35.46 13.27
CA PRO A 128 37.83 36.19 12.03
C PRO A 128 38.98 35.84 11.08
N GLN A 129 38.63 35.31 9.91
CA GLN A 129 39.60 35.04 8.85
C GLN A 129 40.30 36.36 8.54
N VAL A 130 41.60 36.43 8.85
CA VAL A 130 42.43 37.56 8.46
C VAL A 130 42.35 37.63 6.93
N PRO A 131 41.93 38.77 6.33
CA PRO A 131 41.88 38.87 4.88
C PRO A 131 43.27 38.59 4.35
N ASP A 132 43.40 37.54 3.53
CA ASP A 132 44.64 37.13 2.91
C ASP A 132 45.31 38.35 2.25
N SER A 133 46.36 38.86 2.89
CA SER A 133 47.16 39.98 2.38
C SER A 133 47.77 39.69 0.99
N SER A 134 47.75 38.43 0.57
CA SER A 134 48.06 37.95 -0.78
C SER A 134 47.07 38.47 -1.83
N SER A 135 45.77 38.49 -1.53
CA SER A 135 44.73 38.96 -2.46
C SER A 135 44.79 40.48 -2.64
N ALA A 136 45.03 41.22 -1.55
CA ALA A 136 45.21 42.66 -1.58
C ALA A 136 46.45 43.09 -2.41
N ARG A 137 47.59 42.41 -2.24
CA ARG A 137 48.80 42.68 -3.03
C ARG A 137 48.60 42.38 -4.53
N ARG A 138 47.89 41.30 -4.86
CA ARG A 138 47.53 40.96 -6.24
C ARG A 138 46.62 42.00 -6.88
N MET A 139 45.64 42.52 -6.14
CA MET A 139 44.73 43.55 -6.64
C MET A 139 45.47 44.87 -6.92
N VAL A 140 46.38 45.28 -6.04
CA VAL A 140 47.21 46.49 -6.25
C VAL A 140 48.12 46.33 -7.47
N MET A 141 48.76 45.17 -7.65
CA MET A 141 49.57 44.90 -8.85
C MET A 141 48.76 44.94 -10.15
N LEU A 142 47.54 44.38 -10.16
CA LEU A 142 46.67 44.42 -11.34
C LEU A 142 46.20 45.84 -11.65
N ALA A 143 45.95 46.66 -10.62
CA ALA A 143 45.59 48.06 -10.80
C ALA A 143 46.73 48.89 -11.40
N THR A 144 47.97 48.70 -10.93
CA THR A 144 49.14 49.41 -11.49
C THR A 144 49.45 48.96 -12.91
N LEU A 145 49.30 47.66 -13.22
CA LEU A 145 49.50 47.15 -14.57
C LEU A 145 48.48 47.73 -15.56
N LYS A 146 47.20 47.83 -15.15
CA LYS A 146 46.14 48.45 -15.96
C LYS A 146 46.43 49.93 -16.22
N HIS A 147 46.94 50.66 -15.23
CA HIS A 147 47.28 52.07 -15.37
C HIS A 147 48.45 52.30 -16.34
N LEU A 148 49.47 51.42 -16.30
CA LEU A 148 50.57 51.44 -17.26
C LEU A 148 50.08 51.13 -18.68
N PHE A 149 49.22 50.13 -18.84
CA PHE A 149 48.63 49.80 -20.14
C PHE A 149 47.80 50.95 -20.71
N TRP A 150 47.00 51.62 -19.88
CA TRP A 150 46.22 52.77 -20.33
C TRP A 150 47.10 53.95 -20.71
N SER A 151 48.16 54.22 -19.94
CA SER A 151 49.12 55.28 -20.26
C SER A 151 49.90 55.00 -21.55
N LEU A 152 50.30 53.75 -21.80
CA LEU A 152 50.92 53.32 -23.06
C LEU A 152 49.94 53.41 -24.23
N TYR A 153 48.69 52.99 -24.04
CA TYR A 153 47.64 53.06 -25.05
C TYR A 153 47.37 54.51 -25.47
N VAL A 154 47.24 55.44 -24.52
CA VAL A 154 47.06 56.87 -24.83
C VAL A 154 48.30 57.44 -25.54
N PHE A 155 49.52 57.04 -25.14
CA PHE A 155 50.75 57.53 -25.77
C PHE A 155 50.91 57.04 -27.22
N PHE A 156 50.48 55.81 -27.52
CA PHE A 156 50.56 55.24 -28.87
C PHE A 156 49.39 55.64 -29.78
N TYR A 157 48.26 56.07 -29.22
CA TYR A 157 47.04 56.38 -29.99
C TYR A 157 46.81 57.91 -30.15
N ALA A 158 47.68 58.74 -29.57
CA ALA A 158 47.61 60.20 -29.65
C ALA A 158 48.71 60.84 -30.56
N PHE A 159 49.41 60.03 -31.36
CA PHE A 159 50.37 60.48 -32.37
C PHE A 159 50.17 59.67 -33.66
#